data_AF-A0A6A3AB98-F1
#
_entry.id   AF-A0A6A3AB98-F1
#
_cell.length_a   1.000
_cell.length_b   1.000
_cell.length_c   1.000
_cell.angle_alpha   90.00
_cell.angle_beta   90.00
_cell.angle_gamma   90.00
#
_symmetry.space_group_name_H-M   'P 1'
#
loop_
_entity.id
_entity.type
_entity.pdbx_description
1 polymer ?
#
loop_
_entity_poly.entity_id
_entity_poly.type
_entity_poly.pdbx_seq_one_letter_code
_entity_poly.pdbx_strand_id
1 'polypeptide(L)'
;MGCKYSKTVSGPEVSSQSRGDSQFESDLSSYEAACRNDSTLQQFDATLHQRTNDVIGTLAAGLGVQSLSFDSLKQVTGCLLETNQEVVKIILECHRDIWKNPELFSLVEEYFENSKKTLEFCTALENCLKRARNNQLIIQLAVTYFDEEVGLQDGDGVRKFVKTLGELRKFKAAEEPFTKEFFILFDSVRRQQELMLRKLQARKRKLDKKLKSLKTWRRVSNVLFVATFVSVLIFSVVAAAIAAPPVVTALAAALAVPIGSVGKWCNWLWKRYENELKGQKELIIGMEIGSWIAINDLENIRALISRFEIEIDSILHNADFALREEDALKLVIDEIKRKLEVFMTIIEELGRHANTCSRNIRMARTVVLQKMMKRSGSSSTGDSPWEL
;
A
#
# COMPACT_ATOMS: atom_id res chain seq x y z
N MET A 1 58.32 39.04 -15.92
CA MET A 1 57.55 38.54 -14.76
C MET A 1 57.11 37.12 -15.09
N GLY A 2 57.76 36.12 -14.49
CA GLY A 2 57.48 34.72 -14.73
C GLY A 2 56.52 34.17 -13.69
N CYS A 3 55.54 33.38 -14.13
CA CYS A 3 54.75 32.50 -13.26
C CYS A 3 55.17 31.07 -13.53
N LYS A 4 55.67 30.42 -12.46
CA LYS A 4 56.10 29.02 -12.45
C LYS A 4 54.91 28.10 -12.22
N TYR A 5 54.95 27.00 -12.98
CA TYR A 5 54.40 25.66 -12.74
C TYR A 5 53.98 25.33 -11.30
N SER A 6 52.85 24.65 -11.17
CA SER A 6 52.64 23.65 -10.11
C SER A 6 52.13 22.35 -10.73
N LYS A 7 52.79 21.27 -10.28
CA LYS A 7 52.73 19.90 -10.78
C LYS A 7 51.41 19.20 -10.43
N THR A 8 51.00 18.36 -11.36
CA THR A 8 50.11 17.21 -11.21
C THR A 8 50.52 16.31 -10.04
N VAL A 9 49.54 15.93 -9.22
CA VAL A 9 49.57 14.68 -8.45
C VAL A 9 48.34 13.89 -8.91
N SER A 10 48.61 12.86 -9.69
CA SER A 10 47.67 11.82 -10.12
C SER A 10 47.32 10.93 -8.93
N GLY A 11 46.07 10.99 -8.47
CA GLY A 11 45.42 9.93 -7.70
C GLY A 11 44.36 9.26 -8.57
N PRO A 12 44.15 7.93 -8.47
CA PRO A 12 43.17 7.26 -9.30
C PRO A 12 41.76 7.71 -8.91
N GLU A 13 41.02 8.28 -9.86
CA GLU A 13 39.57 8.36 -9.80
C GLU A 13 39.03 6.93 -9.77
N VAL A 14 38.81 6.40 -8.56
CA VAL A 14 38.02 5.19 -8.37
C VAL A 14 36.59 5.57 -8.68
N SER A 15 36.16 5.16 -9.88
CA SER A 15 34.82 5.32 -10.39
C SER A 15 33.77 4.89 -9.36
N SER A 16 32.89 5.82 -9.01
CA SER A 16 31.67 5.56 -8.24
C SER A 16 30.72 4.61 -8.96
N GLN A 17 30.90 4.45 -10.28
CA GLN A 17 30.12 3.58 -11.16
C GLN A 17 30.52 2.09 -11.03
N SER A 18 31.83 1.77 -11.00
CA SER A 18 32.33 0.39 -10.80
C SER A 18 31.95 -0.20 -9.43
N ARG A 19 31.79 0.66 -8.42
CA ARG A 19 31.42 0.23 -7.06
C ARG A 19 29.94 -0.12 -6.93
N GLY A 20 29.08 0.45 -7.77
CA GLY A 20 27.65 0.11 -7.83
C GLY A 20 27.39 -1.20 -8.58
N ASP A 21 28.06 -1.40 -9.71
CA ASP A 21 27.93 -2.62 -10.53
C ASP A 21 28.46 -3.87 -9.80
N SER A 22 29.60 -3.75 -9.11
CA SER A 22 30.19 -4.86 -8.33
C SER A 22 29.35 -5.27 -7.11
N GLN A 23 28.64 -4.32 -6.49
CA GLN A 23 27.76 -4.61 -5.37
C GLN A 23 26.46 -5.28 -5.83
N PHE A 24 25.94 -4.88 -6.99
CA PHE A 24 24.78 -5.51 -7.60
C PHE A 24 25.05 -6.97 -8.04
N GLU A 25 26.20 -7.24 -8.67
CA GLU A 25 26.62 -8.61 -9.02
C GLU A 25 26.83 -9.50 -7.79
N SER A 26 27.40 -8.93 -6.71
CA SER A 26 27.55 -9.63 -5.43
C SER A 26 26.20 -9.96 -4.78
N ASP A 27 25.25 -9.02 -4.79
CA ASP A 27 23.91 -9.24 -4.24
C ASP A 27 23.11 -10.27 -5.06
N LEU A 28 23.27 -10.25 -6.39
CA LEU A 28 22.62 -11.21 -7.30
C LEU A 28 23.18 -12.63 -7.13
N SER A 29 24.51 -12.78 -7.08
CA SER A 29 25.14 -14.08 -6.85
C SER A 29 24.82 -14.66 -5.46
N SER A 30 24.72 -13.80 -4.45
CA SER A 30 24.24 -14.16 -3.11
C SER A 30 22.78 -14.67 -3.13
N TYR A 31 21.90 -13.98 -3.86
CA TYR A 31 20.51 -14.38 -4.04
C TYR A 31 20.39 -15.72 -4.81
N GLU A 32 21.14 -15.92 -5.89
CA GLU A 32 21.16 -17.18 -6.64
C GLU A 32 21.64 -18.35 -5.77
N ALA A 33 22.65 -18.12 -4.93
CA ALA A 33 23.13 -19.13 -3.98
C ALA A 33 22.06 -19.46 -2.93
N ALA A 34 21.29 -18.47 -2.46
CA ALA A 34 20.18 -18.68 -1.54
C ALA A 34 19.05 -19.50 -2.18
N CYS A 35 18.71 -19.24 -3.44
CA CYS A 35 17.68 -19.99 -4.18
C CYS A 35 18.01 -21.47 -4.36
N ARG A 36 19.30 -21.85 -4.38
CA ARG A 36 19.70 -23.27 -4.44
C ARG A 36 19.42 -24.04 -3.15
N ASN A 37 19.30 -23.33 -2.03
CA ASN A 37 19.23 -23.92 -0.70
C ASN A 37 17.86 -23.76 -0.03
N ASP A 38 16.99 -22.89 -0.55
CA ASP A 38 15.65 -22.63 -0.02
C ASP A 38 14.60 -22.86 -1.13
N SER A 39 13.77 -23.88 -0.96
CA SER A 39 12.74 -24.26 -1.94
C SER A 39 11.68 -23.17 -2.15
N THR A 40 11.41 -22.36 -1.13
CA THR A 40 10.46 -21.24 -1.20
C THR A 40 11.03 -20.12 -2.07
N LEU A 41 12.32 -19.79 -1.88
CA LEU A 41 13.03 -18.83 -2.72
C LEU A 41 13.18 -19.35 -4.15
N GLN A 42 13.46 -20.64 -4.34
CA GLN A 42 13.52 -21.25 -5.67
C GLN A 42 12.18 -21.13 -6.42
N GLN A 43 11.07 -21.38 -5.74
CA GLN A 43 9.73 -21.28 -6.34
C GLN A 43 9.35 -19.82 -6.65
N PHE A 44 9.73 -18.89 -5.77
CA PHE A 44 9.58 -17.47 -6.02
C PHE A 44 10.38 -17.01 -7.25
N ASP A 45 11.64 -17.40 -7.33
CA ASP A 45 12.55 -17.07 -8.43
C ASP A 45 12.02 -17.56 -9.78
N ALA A 46 11.57 -18.81 -9.84
CA ALA A 46 10.95 -19.38 -11.04
C ALA A 46 9.70 -18.58 -11.46
N THR A 47 8.87 -18.18 -10.49
CA THR A 47 7.66 -17.39 -10.77
C THR A 47 8.00 -15.97 -11.25
N LEU A 48 9.03 -15.34 -10.65
CA LEU A 48 9.54 -14.03 -11.04
C LEU A 48 10.09 -14.07 -12.47
N HIS A 49 10.89 -15.09 -12.80
CA HIS A 49 11.43 -15.29 -14.13
C HIS A 49 10.32 -15.49 -15.17
N GLN A 50 9.35 -16.35 -14.89
CA GLN A 50 8.21 -16.59 -15.78
C GLN A 50 7.44 -15.28 -16.05
N ARG A 51 7.03 -14.57 -15.00
CA ARG A 51 6.27 -13.31 -15.15
C ARG A 51 7.06 -12.21 -15.85
N THR A 52 8.37 -12.13 -15.60
CA THR A 52 9.24 -11.16 -16.26
C THR A 52 9.30 -11.45 -17.76
N ASN A 53 9.44 -12.72 -18.14
CA ASN A 53 9.44 -13.15 -19.54
C ASN A 53 8.09 -12.89 -20.22
N ASP A 54 6.96 -13.12 -19.55
CA ASP A 54 5.62 -12.85 -20.08
C ASP A 54 5.40 -11.34 -20.37
N VAL A 55 5.89 -10.48 -19.45
CA VAL A 55 5.85 -9.02 -19.63
C VAL A 55 6.77 -8.57 -20.77
N ILE A 56 8.00 -9.09 -20.84
CA ILE A 56 8.94 -8.79 -21.92
C ILE A 56 8.37 -9.22 -23.27
N GLY A 57 7.80 -10.42 -23.36
CA GLY A 57 7.17 -10.92 -24.58
C GLY A 57 6.01 -10.03 -25.05
N THR A 58 5.20 -9.54 -24.11
CA THR A 58 4.09 -8.64 -24.46
C THR A 58 4.54 -7.24 -24.83
N LEU A 59 5.59 -6.72 -24.17
CA LEU A 59 6.20 -5.44 -24.53
C LEU A 59 6.85 -5.52 -25.91
N ALA A 60 7.57 -6.61 -26.20
CA ALA A 60 8.22 -6.86 -27.49
C ALA A 60 7.21 -6.98 -28.65
N ALA A 61 6.06 -7.62 -28.40
CA ALA A 61 4.96 -7.68 -29.37
C ALA A 61 4.32 -6.30 -29.65
N GLY A 62 4.42 -5.36 -28.71
CA GLY A 62 3.92 -3.98 -28.84
C GLY A 62 4.87 -2.99 -29.53
N LEU A 63 6.13 -3.36 -29.79
CA LEU A 63 7.16 -2.48 -30.37
C LEU A 63 6.90 -2.09 -31.85
N GLY A 64 5.86 -2.65 -32.47
CA GLY A 64 5.39 -2.25 -33.81
C GLY A 64 4.54 -0.97 -33.85
N VAL A 65 4.23 -0.36 -32.70
CA VAL A 65 3.37 0.83 -32.59
C VAL A 65 4.09 1.93 -31.80
N GLN A 66 3.94 3.19 -32.24
CA GLN A 66 4.67 4.36 -31.71
C GLN A 66 4.40 4.69 -30.22
N SER A 67 3.49 3.96 -29.56
CA SER A 67 3.18 4.08 -28.14
C SER A 67 2.89 2.72 -27.51
N LEU A 68 3.26 2.57 -26.24
CA LEU A 68 2.90 1.39 -25.43
C LEU A 68 1.38 1.28 -25.33
N SER A 69 0.83 0.11 -25.64
CA SER A 69 -0.61 -0.12 -25.54
C SER A 69 -1.08 -0.09 -24.09
N PHE A 70 -2.34 0.31 -23.89
CA PHE A 70 -2.99 0.26 -22.57
C PHE A 70 -3.02 -1.16 -21.99
N ASP A 71 -3.13 -2.19 -22.83
CA ASP A 71 -3.09 -3.59 -22.41
C ASP A 71 -1.70 -4.01 -21.92
N SER A 72 -0.62 -3.55 -22.58
CA SER A 72 0.75 -3.76 -22.12
C SER A 72 0.99 -3.11 -20.74
N LEU A 73 0.50 -1.88 -20.54
CA LEU A 73 0.59 -1.18 -19.25
C LEU A 73 -0.22 -1.89 -18.15
N LYS A 74 -1.40 -2.42 -18.48
CA LYS A 74 -2.22 -3.20 -17.56
C LYS A 74 -1.50 -4.49 -17.13
N GLN A 75 -0.82 -5.16 -18.04
CA GLN A 75 -0.10 -6.41 -17.76
C GLN A 75 1.16 -6.20 -16.93
N VAL A 76 1.96 -5.17 -17.23
CA VAL A 76 3.08 -4.73 -16.38
C VAL A 76 2.60 -4.44 -14.96
N THR A 77 1.46 -3.73 -14.88
CA THR A 77 0.83 -3.36 -13.61
C THR A 77 0.32 -4.58 -12.83
N GLY A 78 -0.23 -5.58 -13.51
CA GLY A 78 -0.66 -6.85 -12.93
C GLY A 78 0.52 -7.66 -12.40
N CYS A 79 1.57 -7.84 -13.21
CA CYS A 79 2.81 -8.52 -12.81
C CYS A 79 3.42 -7.90 -11.55
N LEU A 80 3.53 -6.56 -11.50
CA LEU A 80 4.07 -5.87 -10.33
C LEU A 80 3.20 -6.07 -9.08
N LEU A 81 1.89 -6.25 -9.24
CA LEU A 81 0.99 -6.51 -8.12
C LEU A 81 1.12 -7.95 -7.59
N GLU A 82 1.20 -8.92 -8.49
CA GLU A 82 1.33 -10.34 -8.15
C GLU A 82 2.68 -10.64 -7.50
N THR A 83 3.78 -10.08 -8.04
CA THR A 83 5.12 -10.20 -7.43
C THR A 83 5.15 -9.55 -6.05
N ASN A 84 4.52 -8.39 -5.88
CA ASN A 84 4.38 -7.77 -4.54
C ASN A 84 3.55 -8.63 -3.58
N GLN A 85 2.62 -9.46 -4.07
CA GLN A 85 1.85 -10.36 -3.22
C GLN A 85 2.68 -11.58 -2.77
N GLU A 86 3.50 -12.15 -3.66
CA GLU A 86 4.41 -13.23 -3.31
C GLU A 86 5.53 -12.79 -2.37
N VAL A 87 6.10 -11.60 -2.59
CA VAL A 87 7.07 -11.01 -1.66
C VAL A 87 6.45 -10.83 -0.27
N VAL A 88 5.22 -10.33 -0.18
CA VAL A 88 4.48 -10.24 1.10
C VAL A 88 4.34 -11.62 1.73
N LYS A 89 3.93 -12.63 0.96
CA LYS A 89 3.73 -14.00 1.46
C LYS A 89 5.04 -14.57 2.03
N ILE A 90 6.14 -14.49 1.28
CA ILE A 90 7.46 -15.01 1.68
C ILE A 90 7.97 -14.26 2.91
N ILE A 91 7.87 -12.94 2.94
CA ILE A 91 8.24 -12.13 4.11
C ILE A 91 7.41 -12.56 5.32
N LEU A 92 6.10 -12.74 5.18
CA LEU A 92 5.24 -13.16 6.29
C LEU A 92 5.57 -14.59 6.76
N GLU A 93 5.83 -15.53 5.84
CA GLU A 93 6.22 -16.90 6.15
C GLU A 93 7.59 -16.97 6.84
N CYS A 94 8.61 -16.29 6.31
CA CYS A 94 9.95 -16.23 6.89
C CYS A 94 9.99 -15.51 8.25
N HIS A 95 9.05 -14.58 8.50
CA HIS A 95 9.03 -13.77 9.72
C HIS A 95 8.02 -14.22 10.77
N ARG A 96 7.25 -15.28 10.52
CA ARG A 96 6.27 -15.82 11.48
C ARG A 96 6.92 -16.15 12.84
N ASP A 97 8.12 -16.73 12.82
CA ASP A 97 8.85 -17.12 14.03
C ASP A 97 9.72 -15.98 14.63
N ILE A 98 9.95 -14.92 13.86
CA ILE A 98 10.81 -13.77 14.23
C ILE A 98 10.00 -12.69 14.97
N TRP A 99 8.71 -12.57 14.66
CA TRP A 99 7.85 -11.56 15.28
C TRP A 99 7.42 -11.99 16.68
N LYS A 100 8.11 -11.47 17.70
CA LYS A 100 7.80 -11.67 19.13
C LYS A 100 6.43 -11.11 19.58
N ASN A 101 5.54 -10.78 18.64
CA ASN A 101 4.23 -10.20 18.89
C ASN A 101 3.19 -10.74 17.88
N PRO A 102 2.55 -11.88 18.17
CA PRO A 102 1.60 -12.54 17.26
C PRO A 102 0.38 -11.66 16.94
N GLU A 103 -0.07 -10.82 17.89
CA GLU A 103 -1.16 -9.88 17.66
C GLU A 103 -0.81 -8.80 16.62
N LEU A 104 0.45 -8.37 16.56
CA LEU A 104 0.89 -7.39 15.56
C LEU A 104 1.02 -8.05 14.18
N PHE A 105 1.52 -9.27 14.14
CA PHE A 105 1.67 -10.05 12.90
C PHE A 105 0.31 -10.33 12.25
N SER A 106 -0.67 -10.85 13.02
CA SER A 106 -2.03 -11.07 12.53
C SER A 106 -2.67 -9.80 11.98
N LEU A 107 -2.40 -8.64 12.59
CA LEU A 107 -2.91 -7.36 12.10
C LEU A 107 -2.26 -6.96 10.77
N VAL A 108 -0.98 -7.24 10.58
CA VAL A 108 -0.29 -6.99 9.31
C VAL A 108 -0.80 -7.92 8.21
N GLU A 109 -1.03 -9.20 8.50
CA GLU A 109 -1.64 -10.13 7.56
C GLU A 109 -3.03 -9.64 7.12
N GLU A 110 -3.88 -9.28 8.09
CA GLU A 110 -5.21 -8.74 7.82
C GLU A 110 -5.16 -7.46 6.98
N TYR A 111 -4.19 -6.58 7.25
CA TYR A 111 -3.97 -5.37 6.45
C TYR A 111 -3.68 -5.70 4.98
N PHE A 112 -2.74 -6.61 4.72
CA PHE A 112 -2.37 -6.98 3.36
C PHE A 112 -3.51 -7.70 2.63
N GLU A 113 -4.28 -8.54 3.32
CA GLU A 113 -5.45 -9.19 2.74
C GLU A 113 -6.55 -8.18 2.38
N ASN A 114 -6.85 -7.25 3.28
CA ASN A 114 -7.82 -6.18 3.00
C ASN A 114 -7.36 -5.30 1.82
N SER A 115 -6.06 -4.97 1.77
CA SER A 115 -5.51 -4.20 0.65
C SER A 115 -5.60 -4.93 -0.69
N LYS A 116 -5.44 -6.26 -0.70
CA LYS A 116 -5.62 -7.09 -1.89
C LYS A 116 -7.08 -7.03 -2.38
N LYS A 117 -8.04 -7.21 -1.48
CA LYS A 117 -9.47 -7.10 -1.81
C LYS A 117 -9.86 -5.72 -2.33
N THR A 118 -9.23 -4.65 -1.82
CA THR A 118 -9.42 -3.30 -2.37
C THR A 118 -8.90 -3.18 -3.81
N LEU A 119 -7.79 -3.83 -4.14
CA LEU A 119 -7.28 -3.85 -5.51
C LEU A 119 -8.16 -4.67 -6.46
N GLU A 120 -8.67 -5.83 -6.00
CA GLU A 120 -9.67 -6.61 -6.73
C GLU A 120 -10.93 -5.78 -7.00
N PHE A 121 -11.37 -5.00 -6.01
CA PHE A 121 -12.44 -4.01 -6.20
C PHE A 121 -12.11 -2.94 -7.24
N CYS A 122 -10.89 -2.36 -7.23
CA CYS A 122 -10.49 -1.40 -8.26
C CYS A 122 -10.55 -2.02 -9.68
N THR A 123 -10.15 -3.28 -9.82
CA THR A 123 -10.29 -4.02 -11.10
C THR A 123 -11.76 -4.23 -11.49
N ALA A 124 -12.63 -4.55 -10.54
CA ALA A 124 -14.06 -4.65 -10.80
C ALA A 124 -14.65 -3.30 -11.25
N LEU A 125 -14.22 -2.19 -10.61
CA LEU A 125 -14.61 -0.83 -10.99
C LEU A 125 -14.14 -0.47 -12.41
N GLU A 126 -12.91 -0.83 -12.79
CA GLU A 126 -12.41 -0.63 -14.16
C GLU A 126 -13.28 -1.36 -15.20
N ASN A 127 -13.74 -2.58 -14.89
CA ASN A 127 -14.62 -3.34 -15.78
C ASN A 127 -16.00 -2.68 -15.90
N CYS A 128 -16.56 -2.15 -14.79
CA CYS A 128 -17.79 -1.36 -14.81
C CYS A 128 -17.64 -0.11 -15.68
N LEU A 129 -16.50 0.58 -15.57
CA LEU A 129 -16.18 1.74 -16.40
C LEU A 129 -16.05 1.41 -17.88
N LYS A 130 -15.55 0.22 -18.25
CA LYS A 130 -15.53 -0.22 -19.65
C LYS A 130 -16.94 -0.39 -20.19
N ARG A 131 -17.85 -1.01 -19.43
CA ARG A 131 -19.28 -1.10 -19.81
C ARG A 131 -19.93 0.27 -19.93
N ALA A 132 -19.68 1.16 -18.96
CA ALA A 132 -20.17 2.53 -19.00
C ALA A 132 -19.75 3.28 -20.28
N ARG A 133 -18.47 3.14 -20.69
CA ARG A 133 -17.95 3.72 -21.94
C ARG A 133 -18.57 3.10 -23.18
N ASN A 134 -18.84 1.80 -23.19
CA ASN A 134 -19.56 1.18 -24.30
C ASN A 134 -20.98 1.76 -24.42
N ASN A 135 -21.68 1.90 -23.30
CA ASN A 135 -23.02 2.50 -23.27
C ASN A 135 -23.00 3.97 -23.73
N GLN A 136 -21.98 4.73 -23.31
CA GLN A 136 -21.71 6.09 -23.77
C GLN A 136 -21.61 6.16 -25.31
N LEU A 137 -20.84 5.26 -25.94
CA LEU A 137 -20.68 5.22 -27.40
C LEU A 137 -22.00 4.99 -28.12
N ILE A 138 -22.88 4.13 -27.59
CA ILE A 138 -24.21 3.88 -28.18
C ILE A 138 -25.05 5.17 -28.15
N ILE A 139 -25.06 5.90 -27.04
CA ILE A 139 -25.81 7.17 -26.93
C ILE A 139 -25.21 8.24 -27.86
N GLN A 140 -23.88 8.35 -27.93
CA GLN A 140 -23.20 9.26 -28.85
C GLN A 140 -23.61 8.98 -30.31
N LEU A 141 -23.68 7.71 -30.71
CA LEU A 141 -24.15 7.33 -32.04
C LEU A 141 -25.61 7.73 -32.29
N ALA A 142 -26.49 7.56 -31.30
CA ALA A 142 -27.88 8.02 -31.40
C ALA A 142 -27.95 9.54 -31.64
N VAL A 143 -27.15 10.30 -30.91
CA VAL A 143 -27.02 11.76 -31.06
C VAL A 143 -26.50 12.15 -32.45
N THR A 144 -25.43 11.50 -32.91
CA THR A 144 -24.85 11.78 -34.24
C THR A 144 -25.83 11.46 -35.36
N TYR A 145 -26.51 10.31 -35.30
CA TYR A 145 -27.52 9.97 -36.29
C TYR A 145 -28.70 10.93 -36.28
N PHE A 146 -29.09 11.45 -35.11
CA PHE A 146 -30.14 12.45 -35.06
C PHE A 146 -29.74 13.72 -35.83
N ASP A 147 -28.52 14.21 -35.62
CA ASP A 147 -28.02 15.41 -36.30
C ASP A 147 -27.93 15.21 -37.83
N GLU A 148 -27.50 14.02 -38.27
CA GLU A 148 -27.50 13.63 -39.69
C GLU A 148 -28.92 13.55 -40.28
N GLU A 149 -29.85 12.89 -39.57
CA GLU A 149 -31.22 12.65 -40.02
C GLU A 149 -32.07 13.93 -40.00
N VAL A 150 -31.76 14.92 -39.15
CA VAL A 150 -32.35 16.27 -39.21
C VAL A 150 -31.91 17.01 -40.49
N GLY A 151 -30.64 16.89 -40.90
CA GLY A 151 -30.09 17.58 -42.07
C GLY A 151 -30.61 17.10 -43.43
N LEU A 152 -31.28 15.94 -43.47
CA LEU A 152 -31.77 15.28 -44.70
C LEU A 152 -33.28 15.47 -44.95
N GLN A 153 -33.97 16.29 -44.15
CA GLN A 153 -35.44 16.45 -44.17
C GLN A 153 -36.02 17.27 -45.36
N ASP A 154 -35.50 17.11 -46.57
CA ASP A 154 -36.00 17.82 -47.77
C ASP A 154 -36.85 16.92 -48.70
N GLY A 155 -37.38 15.79 -48.21
CA GLY A 155 -38.15 14.84 -49.03
C GLY A 155 -39.24 14.05 -48.27
N ASP A 156 -40.43 14.00 -48.88
CA ASP A 156 -41.66 13.38 -48.38
C ASP A 156 -41.56 11.84 -48.37
N GLY A 157 -41.80 11.22 -47.20
CA GLY A 157 -42.19 9.81 -47.09
C GLY A 157 -41.23 8.82 -46.40
N VAL A 158 -39.99 9.17 -46.04
CA VAL A 158 -39.10 8.24 -45.32
C VAL A 158 -39.38 8.27 -43.82
N ARG A 159 -39.55 7.07 -43.22
CA ARG A 159 -39.69 6.86 -41.78
C ARG A 159 -38.60 7.67 -41.05
N LYS A 160 -39.01 8.65 -40.24
CA LYS A 160 -38.07 9.61 -39.65
C LYS A 160 -37.23 8.91 -38.57
N PHE A 161 -35.97 9.32 -38.45
CA PHE A 161 -35.09 8.98 -37.32
C PHE A 161 -34.84 7.48 -37.04
N VAL A 162 -34.88 6.63 -38.08
CA VAL A 162 -34.76 5.17 -37.91
C VAL A 162 -33.46 4.78 -37.23
N LYS A 163 -32.34 5.41 -37.60
CA LYS A 163 -31.03 5.09 -37.01
C LYS A 163 -30.96 5.57 -35.57
N THR A 164 -31.39 6.80 -35.30
CA THR A 164 -31.47 7.36 -33.94
C THR A 164 -32.26 6.45 -32.99
N LEU A 165 -33.50 6.11 -33.36
CA LEU A 165 -34.36 5.25 -32.54
C LEU A 165 -33.80 3.82 -32.44
N GLY A 166 -33.10 3.34 -33.48
CA GLY A 166 -32.37 2.08 -33.46
C GLY A 166 -31.31 2.04 -32.36
N GLU A 167 -30.45 3.06 -32.27
CA GLU A 167 -29.41 3.16 -31.24
C GLU A 167 -30.00 3.37 -29.84
N LEU A 168 -31.07 4.16 -29.68
CA LEU A 168 -31.75 4.29 -28.39
C LEU A 168 -32.32 2.94 -27.87
N ARG A 169 -32.84 2.08 -28.75
CA ARG A 169 -33.24 0.71 -28.37
C ARG A 169 -32.05 -0.13 -27.95
N LYS A 170 -30.92 -0.05 -28.66
CA LYS A 170 -29.69 -0.75 -28.28
C LYS A 170 -29.16 -0.28 -26.94
N PHE A 171 -29.20 1.03 -26.66
CA PHE A 171 -28.81 1.58 -25.37
C PHE A 171 -29.66 1.03 -24.23
N LYS A 172 -30.99 0.99 -24.40
CA LYS A 172 -31.90 0.40 -23.41
C LYS A 172 -31.68 -1.10 -23.18
N ALA A 173 -31.20 -1.81 -24.19
CA ALA A 173 -30.89 -3.24 -24.11
C ALA A 173 -29.43 -3.52 -23.67
N ALA A 174 -28.62 -2.48 -23.50
CA ALA A 174 -27.22 -2.63 -23.12
C ALA A 174 -27.07 -3.10 -21.67
N GLU A 175 -25.95 -3.76 -21.39
CA GLU A 175 -25.65 -4.25 -20.04
C GLU A 175 -25.52 -3.07 -19.06
N GLU A 176 -26.08 -3.24 -17.85
CA GLU A 176 -25.93 -2.27 -16.77
C GLU A 176 -24.45 -2.14 -16.36
N PRO A 177 -23.89 -0.92 -16.30
CA PRO A 177 -22.49 -0.75 -15.95
C PRO A 177 -22.12 -1.24 -14.55
N PHE A 178 -23.00 -1.03 -13.56
CA PHE A 178 -22.78 -1.42 -12.16
C PHE A 178 -23.82 -2.46 -11.72
N THR A 179 -23.38 -3.69 -11.47
CA THR A 179 -24.27 -4.78 -11.07
C THR A 179 -24.45 -4.87 -9.55
N LYS A 180 -25.43 -5.67 -9.10
CA LYS A 180 -25.63 -5.93 -7.66
C LYS A 180 -24.39 -6.53 -6.99
N GLU A 181 -23.69 -7.41 -7.68
CA GLU A 181 -22.46 -8.06 -7.21
C GLU A 181 -21.35 -7.04 -6.98
N PHE A 182 -21.24 -6.03 -7.85
CA PHE A 182 -20.30 -4.93 -7.67
C PHE A 182 -20.58 -4.17 -6.36
N PHE A 183 -21.84 -3.87 -6.05
CA PHE A 183 -22.19 -3.17 -4.80
C PHE A 183 -21.96 -4.03 -3.56
N ILE A 184 -22.20 -5.34 -3.63
CA ILE A 184 -21.84 -6.28 -2.56
C ILE A 184 -20.34 -6.25 -2.29
N LEU A 185 -19.52 -6.27 -3.36
CA LEU A 185 -18.06 -6.16 -3.25
C LEU A 185 -17.64 -4.81 -2.66
N PHE A 186 -18.22 -3.71 -3.13
CA PHE A 186 -17.98 -2.36 -2.61
C PHE A 186 -18.21 -2.29 -1.10
N ASP A 187 -19.39 -2.71 -0.64
CA ASP A 187 -19.76 -2.65 0.78
C ASP A 187 -18.89 -3.56 1.64
N SER A 188 -18.52 -4.73 1.13
CA SER A 188 -17.58 -5.65 1.80
C SER A 188 -16.21 -4.99 2.00
N VAL A 189 -15.63 -4.43 0.94
CA VAL A 189 -14.32 -3.77 1.00
C VAL A 189 -14.34 -2.56 1.92
N ARG A 190 -15.37 -1.72 1.83
CA ARG A 190 -15.55 -0.56 2.71
C ARG A 190 -15.58 -0.97 4.19
N ARG A 191 -16.41 -1.96 4.54
CA ARG A 191 -16.51 -2.46 5.92
C ARG A 191 -15.19 -3.05 6.41
N GLN A 192 -14.47 -3.77 5.56
CA GLN A 192 -13.15 -4.32 5.91
C GLN A 192 -12.14 -3.21 6.22
N GLN A 193 -12.06 -2.17 5.39
CA GLN A 193 -11.18 -1.03 5.62
C GLN A 193 -11.53 -0.26 6.90
N GLU A 194 -12.83 -0.03 7.17
CA GLU A 194 -13.28 0.59 8.42
C GLU A 194 -12.91 -0.24 9.66
N LEU A 195 -13.13 -1.56 9.60
CA LEU A 195 -12.79 -2.47 10.69
C LEU A 195 -11.28 -2.49 10.94
N MET A 196 -10.50 -2.54 9.87
CA MET A 196 -9.04 -2.49 9.92
C MET A 196 -8.56 -1.21 10.61
N LEU A 197 -9.09 -0.05 10.21
CA LEU A 197 -8.76 1.24 10.81
C LEU A 197 -9.07 1.25 12.31
N ARG A 198 -10.23 0.73 12.73
CA ARG A 198 -10.59 0.64 14.16
C ARG A 198 -9.62 -0.25 14.94
N LYS A 199 -9.22 -1.40 14.40
CA LYS A 199 -8.24 -2.31 15.01
C LYS A 199 -6.87 -1.63 15.16
N LEU A 200 -6.41 -0.92 14.13
CA LEU A 200 -5.15 -0.16 14.14
C LEU A 200 -5.15 0.94 15.20
N GLN A 201 -6.23 1.74 15.27
CA GLN A 201 -6.39 2.79 16.27
C GLN A 201 -6.41 2.22 17.69
N ALA A 202 -7.12 1.11 17.91
CA ALA A 202 -7.13 0.44 19.20
C ALA A 202 -5.72 -0.05 19.59
N ARG A 203 -4.98 -0.63 18.65
CA ARG A 203 -3.60 -1.10 18.87
C ARG A 203 -2.63 0.05 19.16
N LYS A 204 -2.73 1.16 18.42
CA LYS A 204 -1.96 2.38 18.64
C LYS A 204 -2.18 2.93 20.05
N ARG A 205 -3.43 3.03 20.51
CA ARG A 205 -3.76 3.47 21.88
C ARG A 205 -3.16 2.53 22.95
N LYS A 206 -3.18 1.21 22.72
CA LYS A 206 -2.53 0.24 23.62
C LYS A 206 -1.01 0.45 23.68
N LEU A 207 -0.36 0.68 22.54
CA LEU A 207 1.08 0.97 22.48
C LEU A 207 1.43 2.31 23.14
N ASP A 208 0.61 3.35 22.97
CA ASP A 208 0.79 4.64 23.64
C ASP A 208 0.72 4.50 25.17
N LYS A 209 -0.21 3.69 25.68
CA LYS A 209 -0.29 3.36 27.11
C LYS A 209 0.97 2.62 27.58
N LYS A 210 1.46 1.62 26.84
CA LYS A 210 2.69 0.88 27.16
C LYS A 210 3.94 1.77 27.17
N LEU A 211 4.07 2.68 26.20
CA LEU A 211 5.17 3.63 26.14
C LEU A 211 5.14 4.62 27.31
N LYS A 212 3.94 5.09 27.70
CA LYS A 212 3.77 5.93 28.90
C LYS A 212 4.15 5.16 30.17
N SER A 213 3.67 3.93 30.34
CA SER A 213 3.98 3.11 31.52
C SER A 213 5.46 2.71 31.61
N LEU A 214 6.13 2.50 30.47
CA LEU A 214 7.56 2.20 30.41
C LEU A 214 8.39 3.31 31.06
N LYS A 215 8.07 4.58 30.79
CA LYS A 215 8.76 5.72 31.44
C LYS A 215 8.64 5.68 32.96
N THR A 216 7.45 5.34 33.47
CA THR A 216 7.19 5.19 34.89
C THR A 216 7.94 3.99 35.47
N TRP A 217 7.86 2.83 34.81
CA TRP A 217 8.48 1.60 35.27
C TRP A 217 10.01 1.63 35.23
N ARG A 218 10.61 2.32 34.26
CA ARG A 218 12.05 2.60 34.23
C ARG A 218 12.49 3.33 35.51
N ARG A 219 11.71 4.32 35.99
CA ARG A 219 12.01 5.04 37.23
C ARG A 219 11.90 4.11 38.44
N VAL A 220 10.80 3.36 38.54
CA VAL A 220 10.56 2.42 39.66
C VAL A 220 11.64 1.32 39.71
N SER A 221 11.97 0.72 38.57
CA SER A 221 13.00 -0.32 38.45
C SER A 221 14.38 0.20 38.85
N ASN A 222 14.75 1.42 38.45
CA ASN A 222 16.01 2.02 38.86
C ASN A 222 16.04 2.28 40.37
N VAL A 223 14.96 2.78 40.97
CA VAL A 223 14.87 3.01 42.42
C VAL A 223 14.94 1.70 43.20
N LEU A 224 14.17 0.68 42.81
CA LEU A 224 14.18 -0.63 43.46
C LEU A 224 15.57 -1.28 43.39
N PHE A 225 16.22 -1.18 42.22
CA PHE A 225 17.56 -1.72 42.02
C PHE A 225 18.58 -1.05 42.94
N VAL A 226 18.61 0.30 42.98
CA VAL A 226 19.51 1.05 43.87
C VAL A 226 19.24 0.72 45.34
N ALA A 227 17.97 0.65 45.76
CA ALA A 227 17.59 0.31 47.13
C ALA A 227 18.04 -1.11 47.51
N THR A 228 17.86 -2.09 46.63
CA THR A 228 18.27 -3.48 46.86
C THR A 228 19.78 -3.59 46.93
N PHE A 229 20.50 -2.95 46.00
CA PHE A 229 21.95 -2.94 45.97
C PHE A 229 22.54 -2.34 47.26
N VAL A 230 22.07 -1.16 47.67
CA VAL A 230 22.51 -0.52 48.92
C VAL A 230 22.22 -1.41 50.14
N SER A 231 21.05 -2.07 50.17
CA SER A 231 20.70 -2.98 51.27
C SER A 231 21.66 -4.18 51.37
N VAL A 232 21.98 -4.83 50.24
CA VAL A 232 22.93 -5.95 50.20
C VAL A 232 24.32 -5.52 50.68
N LEU A 233 24.78 -4.34 50.29
CA LEU A 233 26.07 -3.81 50.75
C LEU A 233 26.07 -3.59 52.27
N ILE A 234 25.01 -2.99 52.83
CA ILE A 234 24.89 -2.77 54.28
C ILE A 234 24.93 -4.12 55.03
N PHE A 235 24.12 -5.10 54.61
CA PHE A 235 24.13 -6.43 55.25
C PHE A 235 25.48 -7.13 55.14
N SER A 236 26.17 -6.99 54.01
CA SER A 236 27.51 -7.57 53.81
C SER A 236 28.55 -6.97 54.77
N VAL A 237 28.52 -5.64 54.97
CA VAL A 237 29.40 -4.95 55.93
C VAL A 237 29.10 -5.38 57.36
N VAL A 238 27.83 -5.44 57.75
CA VAL A 238 27.41 -5.88 59.10
C VAL A 238 27.87 -7.31 59.37
N ALA A 239 27.66 -8.23 58.43
CA ALA A 239 28.10 -9.62 58.57
C ALA A 239 29.63 -9.73 58.72
N ALA A 240 30.40 -8.99 57.91
CA ALA A 240 31.86 -9.00 57.99
C ALA A 240 32.38 -8.39 59.28
N ALA A 241 31.77 -7.32 59.80
CA ALA A 241 32.14 -6.72 61.07
C ALA A 241 31.94 -7.67 62.26
N ILE A 242 30.89 -8.52 62.21
CA ILE A 242 30.62 -9.54 63.23
C ILE A 242 31.59 -10.72 63.11
N ALA A 243 31.86 -11.19 61.87
CA ALA A 243 32.63 -12.41 61.64
C ALA A 243 34.16 -12.22 61.67
N ALA A 244 34.66 -11.05 61.22
CA ALA A 244 36.09 -10.78 61.12
C ALA A 244 36.38 -9.26 61.09
N PRO A 245 36.54 -8.60 62.26
CA PRO A 245 36.75 -7.15 62.37
C PRO A 245 37.90 -6.57 61.52
N PRO A 246 39.06 -7.25 61.32
CA PRO A 246 40.15 -6.73 60.50
C PRO A 246 39.83 -6.61 59.00
N VAL A 247 38.77 -7.28 58.51
CA VAL A 247 38.42 -7.35 57.08
C VAL A 247 37.50 -6.19 56.67
N VAL A 248 36.96 -5.44 57.63
CA VAL A 248 36.02 -4.32 57.42
C VAL A 248 36.66 -3.18 56.60
N THR A 249 37.96 -2.90 56.81
CA THR A 249 38.72 -1.90 56.06
C THR A 249 38.96 -2.31 54.60
N ALA A 250 39.16 -3.60 54.32
CA ALA A 250 39.31 -4.12 52.96
C ALA A 250 37.97 -4.14 52.20
N LEU A 251 36.87 -4.47 52.88
CA LEU A 251 35.53 -4.46 52.30
C LEU A 251 35.04 -3.04 52.00
N ALA A 252 35.30 -2.07 52.86
CA ALA A 252 34.99 -0.66 52.61
C ALA A 252 35.65 -0.11 51.33
N ALA A 253 36.85 -0.60 50.98
CA ALA A 253 37.52 -0.27 49.72
C ALA A 253 36.90 -1.00 48.50
N ALA A 254 36.38 -2.22 48.68
CA ALA A 254 35.69 -2.98 47.63
C ALA A 254 34.26 -2.49 47.34
N LEU A 255 33.64 -1.69 48.21
CA LEU A 255 32.37 -0.99 47.96
C LEU A 255 32.47 0.05 46.83
N ALA A 256 33.68 0.36 46.35
CA ALA A 256 33.92 1.19 45.18
C ALA A 256 33.59 0.49 43.82
N VAL A 257 32.94 -0.68 43.82
CA VAL A 257 32.43 -1.31 42.59
C VAL A 257 31.47 -0.33 41.90
N PRO A 258 31.69 -0.01 40.60
CA PRO A 258 30.89 1.02 39.95
C PRO A 258 29.43 0.54 39.78
N ILE A 259 28.50 1.15 40.53
CA ILE A 259 27.04 1.09 40.29
C ILE A 259 26.69 1.42 38.82
N GLY A 260 27.60 2.08 38.11
CA GLY A 260 27.48 2.43 36.70
C GLY A 260 27.36 1.25 35.72
N SER A 261 27.93 0.06 36.00
CA SER A 261 27.88 -1.06 35.04
C SER A 261 26.49 -1.70 34.94
N VAL A 262 25.84 -1.97 36.07
CA VAL A 262 24.49 -2.56 36.10
C VAL A 262 23.41 -1.53 35.72
N GLY A 263 23.60 -0.26 36.09
CA GLY A 263 22.74 0.83 35.61
C GLY A 263 22.75 0.98 34.09
N LYS A 264 23.91 0.80 33.44
CA LYS A 264 24.03 0.77 31.98
C LYS A 264 23.27 -0.41 31.36
N TRP A 265 23.34 -1.60 31.96
CA TRP A 265 22.59 -2.78 31.50
C TRP A 265 21.07 -2.60 31.59
N CYS A 266 20.55 -2.14 32.74
CA CYS A 266 19.12 -1.83 32.90
C CYS A 266 18.64 -0.78 31.89
N ASN A 267 19.43 0.30 31.71
CA ASN A 267 19.11 1.33 30.74
C ASN A 267 19.11 0.80 29.29
N TRP A 268 20.07 -0.06 28.94
CA TRP A 268 20.14 -0.73 27.64
C TRP A 268 18.91 -1.61 27.40
N LEU A 269 18.51 -2.44 28.37
CA LEU A 269 17.29 -3.26 28.29
C LEU A 269 16.04 -2.42 28.06
N TRP A 270 15.87 -1.36 28.83
CA TRP A 270 14.71 -0.47 28.69
C TRP A 270 14.71 0.29 27.37
N LYS A 271 15.88 0.69 26.87
CA LYS A 271 16.02 1.36 25.58
C LYS A 271 15.70 0.40 24.44
N ARG A 272 16.13 -0.86 24.52
CA ARG A 272 15.78 -1.92 23.57
C ARG A 272 14.27 -2.16 23.53
N TYR A 273 13.62 -2.30 24.69
CA TYR A 273 12.17 -2.47 24.76
C TYR A 273 11.38 -1.23 24.28
N GLU A 274 11.87 -0.02 24.59
CA GLU A 274 11.26 1.23 24.10
C GLU A 274 11.36 1.35 22.57
N ASN A 275 12.53 1.04 22.00
CA ASN A 275 12.76 1.05 20.55
C ASN A 275 11.86 0.02 19.84
N GLU A 276 11.71 -1.16 20.43
CA GLU A 276 10.80 -2.19 19.94
C GLU A 276 9.35 -1.68 19.87
N LEU A 277 8.83 -1.09 20.97
CA LEU A 277 7.48 -0.51 20.99
C LEU A 277 7.30 0.66 20.01
N LYS A 278 8.33 1.50 19.84
CA LYS A 278 8.32 2.59 18.85
C LYS A 278 8.25 2.04 17.43
N GLY A 279 9.03 1.02 17.10
CA GLY A 279 8.99 0.35 15.80
C GLY A 279 7.61 -0.27 15.51
N GLN A 280 7.00 -0.94 16.50
CA GLN A 280 5.62 -1.43 16.37
C GLN A 280 4.64 -0.27 16.09
N LYS A 281 4.78 0.84 16.80
CA LYS A 281 3.91 2.02 16.65
C LYS A 281 4.07 2.66 15.26
N GLU A 282 5.29 2.80 14.74
CA GLU A 282 5.54 3.35 13.41
C GLU A 282 4.93 2.51 12.29
N LEU A 283 4.95 1.19 12.44
CA LEU A 283 4.30 0.26 11.53
C LEU A 283 2.77 0.42 11.56
N ILE A 284 2.18 0.45 12.76
CA ILE A 284 0.74 0.68 12.95
C ILE A 284 0.30 2.02 12.34
N ILE A 285 1.06 3.09 12.55
CA ILE A 285 0.76 4.42 11.97
C ILE A 285 0.80 4.36 10.43
N GLY A 286 1.75 3.62 9.85
CA GLY A 286 1.79 3.43 8.39
C GLY A 286 0.53 2.78 7.84
N MET A 287 0.10 1.67 8.47
CA MET A 287 -1.13 0.97 8.10
C MET A 287 -2.39 1.84 8.36
N GLU A 288 -2.41 2.63 9.44
CA GLU A 288 -3.52 3.51 9.79
C GLU A 288 -3.72 4.59 8.73
N ILE A 289 -2.64 5.25 8.31
CA ILE A 289 -2.67 6.25 7.24
C ILE A 289 -3.16 5.61 5.94
N GLY A 290 -2.61 4.44 5.56
CA GLY A 290 -3.04 3.73 4.36
C GLY A 290 -4.53 3.35 4.38
N SER A 291 -5.03 2.86 5.51
CA SER A 291 -6.44 2.48 5.68
C SER A 291 -7.36 3.71 5.61
N TRP A 292 -6.94 4.83 6.19
CA TRP A 292 -7.70 6.08 6.14
C TRP A 292 -7.80 6.64 4.72
N ILE A 293 -6.68 6.65 3.97
CA ILE A 293 -6.67 7.05 2.56
C ILE A 293 -7.60 6.15 1.74
N ALA A 294 -7.53 4.82 1.94
CA ALA A 294 -8.38 3.88 1.24
C ALA A 294 -9.89 4.14 1.46
N ILE A 295 -10.29 4.41 2.70
CA ILE A 295 -11.70 4.76 3.03
C ILE A 295 -12.10 6.03 2.29
N ASN A 296 -11.27 7.08 2.34
CA ASN A 296 -11.58 8.33 1.66
C ASN A 296 -11.70 8.15 0.13
N ASP A 297 -10.83 7.35 -0.47
CA ASP A 297 -10.91 7.02 -1.90
C ASP A 297 -12.24 6.28 -2.23
N LEU A 298 -12.65 5.32 -1.38
CA LEU A 298 -13.92 4.59 -1.55
C LEU A 298 -15.15 5.49 -1.42
N GLU A 299 -15.16 6.45 -0.48
CA GLU A 299 -16.27 7.40 -0.32
C GLU A 299 -16.40 8.33 -1.53
N ASN A 300 -15.28 8.82 -2.07
CA ASN A 300 -15.30 9.63 -3.29
C ASN A 300 -15.81 8.82 -4.50
N ILE A 301 -15.35 7.58 -4.64
CA ILE A 301 -15.83 6.64 -5.66
C ILE A 301 -17.35 6.43 -5.52
N ARG A 302 -17.86 6.22 -4.30
CA ARG A 302 -19.30 6.02 -4.07
C ARG A 302 -20.12 7.23 -4.47
N ALA A 303 -19.67 8.43 -4.10
CA ALA A 303 -20.36 9.67 -4.45
C ALA A 303 -20.46 9.83 -5.98
N LEU A 304 -19.38 9.53 -6.71
CA LEU A 304 -19.38 9.57 -8.17
C LEU A 304 -20.29 8.49 -8.79
N ILE A 305 -20.31 7.27 -8.24
CA ILE A 305 -21.23 6.21 -8.70
C ILE A 305 -22.68 6.62 -8.48
N SER A 306 -23.02 7.23 -7.35
CA SER A 306 -24.39 7.71 -7.11
C SER A 306 -24.80 8.82 -8.08
N ARG A 307 -23.87 9.71 -8.47
CA ARG A 307 -24.14 10.69 -9.53
C ARG A 307 -24.29 10.02 -10.90
N PHE A 308 -23.47 9.01 -11.18
CA PHE A 308 -23.56 8.22 -12.40
C PHE A 308 -24.94 7.54 -12.56
N GLU A 309 -25.43 6.89 -11.49
CA GLU A 309 -26.74 6.22 -11.48
C GLU A 309 -27.87 7.20 -11.81
N ILE A 310 -27.83 8.40 -11.24
CA ILE A 310 -28.84 9.44 -11.52
C ILE A 310 -28.82 9.86 -13.00
N GLU A 311 -27.64 10.09 -13.57
CA GLU A 311 -27.54 10.54 -14.97
C GLU A 311 -27.91 9.44 -15.96
N ILE A 312 -27.52 8.18 -15.72
CA ILE A 312 -27.87 7.08 -16.61
C ILE A 312 -29.38 6.77 -16.57
N ASP A 313 -30.01 6.82 -15.40
CA ASP A 313 -31.45 6.66 -15.26
C ASP A 313 -32.21 7.78 -15.98
N SER A 314 -31.70 9.02 -15.90
CA SER A 314 -32.27 10.15 -16.64
C SER A 314 -32.17 9.95 -18.16
N ILE A 315 -31.04 9.47 -18.68
CA ILE A 315 -30.88 9.19 -20.11
C ILE A 315 -31.77 8.03 -20.55
N LEU A 316 -31.90 6.97 -19.73
CA LEU A 316 -32.80 5.84 -19.99
C LEU A 316 -34.26 6.27 -20.05
N HIS A 317 -34.69 7.16 -19.13
CA HIS A 317 -36.03 7.71 -19.13
C HIS A 317 -36.31 8.53 -20.41
N ASN A 318 -35.36 9.39 -20.79
CA ASN A 318 -35.46 10.16 -22.03
C ASN A 318 -35.49 9.25 -23.27
N ALA A 319 -34.66 8.20 -23.31
CA ALA A 319 -34.67 7.22 -24.39
C ALA A 319 -36.00 6.48 -24.48
N ASP A 320 -36.63 6.13 -23.35
CA ASP A 320 -37.96 5.52 -23.32
C ASP A 320 -39.03 6.47 -23.86
N PHE A 321 -38.99 7.74 -23.47
CA PHE A 321 -39.92 8.76 -23.93
C PHE A 321 -39.76 9.04 -25.44
N ALA A 322 -38.53 9.18 -25.94
CA ALA A 322 -38.22 9.33 -27.36
C ALA A 322 -38.74 8.17 -28.23
N LEU A 323 -38.79 6.96 -27.68
CA LEU A 323 -39.31 5.77 -28.38
C LEU A 323 -40.83 5.70 -28.43
N ARG A 324 -41.54 6.48 -27.59
CA ARG A 324 -43.01 6.53 -27.53
C ARG A 324 -43.56 7.73 -28.29
N GLU A 325 -42.90 8.88 -28.18
CA GLU A 325 -43.37 10.17 -28.70
C GLU A 325 -42.36 10.76 -29.70
N GLU A 326 -42.44 10.31 -30.96
CA GLU A 326 -41.52 10.77 -32.02
C GLU A 326 -41.63 12.29 -32.29
N ASP A 327 -42.79 12.90 -32.05
CA ASP A 327 -43.03 14.33 -32.25
C ASP A 327 -42.22 15.20 -31.27
N ALA A 328 -41.85 14.66 -30.11
CA ALA A 328 -41.04 15.35 -29.11
C ALA A 328 -39.54 15.02 -29.23
N LEU A 329 -39.13 14.18 -30.19
CA LEU A 329 -37.80 13.61 -30.27
C LEU A 329 -36.68 14.65 -30.23
N LYS A 330 -36.86 15.79 -30.90
CA LYS A 330 -35.85 16.86 -30.91
C LYS A 330 -35.52 17.38 -29.52
N LEU A 331 -36.54 17.75 -28.75
CA LEU A 331 -36.37 18.24 -27.38
C LEU A 331 -35.71 17.19 -26.48
N VAL A 332 -36.09 15.92 -26.70
CA VAL A 332 -35.60 14.79 -25.90
C VAL A 332 -34.14 14.49 -26.21
N ILE A 333 -33.75 14.53 -27.48
CA ILE A 333 -32.35 14.37 -27.90
C ILE A 333 -31.49 15.53 -27.40
N ASP A 334 -31.99 16.77 -27.42
CA ASP A 334 -31.27 17.91 -26.85
C ASP A 334 -31.01 17.73 -25.34
N GLU A 335 -31.98 17.21 -24.59
CA GLU A 335 -31.78 16.86 -23.18
C GLU A 335 -30.81 15.67 -23.01
N ILE A 336 -30.90 14.64 -23.86
CA ILE A 336 -29.94 13.51 -23.87
C ILE A 336 -28.51 14.02 -24.12
N LYS A 337 -28.30 14.94 -25.06
CA LYS A 337 -26.99 15.55 -25.34
C LYS A 337 -26.42 16.22 -24.09
N ARG A 338 -27.21 17.07 -23.43
CA ARG A 338 -26.81 17.77 -22.20
C ARG A 338 -26.42 16.79 -21.08
N LYS A 339 -27.22 15.73 -20.92
CA LYS A 339 -27.01 14.69 -19.91
C LYS A 339 -25.79 13.83 -20.21
N LEU A 340 -25.57 13.54 -21.48
CA LEU A 340 -24.43 12.77 -21.97
C LEU A 340 -23.10 13.48 -21.66
N GLU A 341 -23.01 14.80 -21.80
CA GLU A 341 -21.79 15.55 -21.42
C GLU A 341 -21.43 15.40 -19.93
N VAL A 342 -22.43 15.51 -19.05
CA VAL A 342 -22.25 15.30 -17.61
C VAL A 342 -21.84 13.86 -17.33
N PHE A 343 -22.51 12.90 -17.97
CA PHE A 343 -22.22 11.47 -17.87
C PHE A 343 -20.77 11.13 -18.26
N MET A 344 -20.26 11.70 -19.36
CA MET A 344 -18.85 11.53 -19.79
C MET A 344 -17.88 12.03 -18.72
N THR A 345 -18.15 13.22 -18.18
CA THR A 345 -17.31 13.82 -17.14
C THR A 345 -17.22 12.92 -15.91
N ILE A 346 -18.36 12.34 -15.48
CA ILE A 346 -18.39 11.41 -14.34
C ILE A 346 -17.58 10.14 -14.61
N ILE A 347 -17.67 9.56 -15.82
CA ILE A 347 -16.89 8.38 -16.22
C ILE A 347 -15.37 8.67 -16.14
N GLU A 348 -14.93 9.84 -16.61
CA GLU A 348 -13.52 10.24 -16.54
C GLU A 348 -13.04 10.45 -15.10
N GLU A 349 -13.83 11.14 -14.28
CA GLU A 349 -13.53 11.34 -12.86
C GLU A 349 -13.45 10.02 -12.11
N LEU A 350 -14.42 9.13 -12.34
CA LEU A 350 -14.45 7.82 -11.70
C LEU A 350 -13.25 6.95 -12.14
N GLY A 351 -12.84 7.04 -13.41
CA GLY A 351 -11.60 6.43 -13.90
C GLY A 351 -10.35 6.96 -13.21
N ARG A 352 -10.27 8.28 -12.99
CA ARG A 352 -9.18 8.90 -12.25
C ARG A 352 -9.14 8.40 -10.80
N HIS A 353 -10.28 8.38 -10.12
CA HIS A 353 -10.38 7.91 -8.73
C HIS A 353 -10.08 6.41 -8.58
N ALA A 354 -10.49 5.57 -9.54
CA ALA A 354 -10.13 4.15 -9.55
C ALA A 354 -8.60 3.95 -9.61
N ASN A 355 -7.94 4.67 -10.51
CA ASN A 355 -6.48 4.65 -10.64
C ASN A 355 -5.78 5.20 -9.39
N THR A 356 -6.29 6.30 -8.83
CA THR A 356 -5.76 6.89 -7.59
C THR A 356 -5.88 5.91 -6.42
N CYS A 357 -7.04 5.28 -6.23
CA CYS A 357 -7.27 4.30 -5.18
C CYS A 357 -6.30 3.12 -5.29
N SER A 358 -6.20 2.52 -6.48
CA SER A 358 -5.28 1.41 -6.74
C SER A 358 -3.82 1.79 -6.46
N ARG A 359 -3.39 2.96 -6.92
CA ARG A 359 -2.04 3.48 -6.67
C ARG A 359 -1.77 3.71 -5.18
N ASN A 360 -2.69 4.37 -4.48
CA ASN A 360 -2.56 4.67 -3.06
C ASN A 360 -2.44 3.38 -2.24
N ILE A 361 -3.24 2.36 -2.55
CA ILE A 361 -3.17 1.04 -1.90
C ILE A 361 -1.80 0.39 -2.13
N ARG A 362 -1.28 0.40 -3.36
CA ARG A 362 0.04 -0.17 -3.66
C ARG A 362 1.16 0.56 -2.92
N MET A 363 1.14 1.88 -2.93
CA MET A 363 2.12 2.70 -2.20
C MET A 363 2.07 2.39 -0.70
N ALA A 364 0.87 2.29 -0.12
CA ALA A 364 0.70 1.98 1.28
C ALA A 364 1.25 0.58 1.64
N ARG A 365 1.00 -0.44 0.80
CA ARG A 365 1.60 -1.77 0.91
C ARG A 365 3.13 -1.70 0.90
N THR A 366 3.73 -0.98 -0.05
CA THR A 366 5.19 -0.82 -0.14
C THR A 366 5.79 -0.16 1.10
N VAL A 367 5.16 0.92 1.60
CA VAL A 367 5.62 1.59 2.82
C VAL A 367 5.58 0.66 4.03
N VAL A 368 4.54 -0.16 4.16
CA VAL A 368 4.42 -1.14 5.25
C VAL A 368 5.47 -2.23 5.11
N LEU A 369 5.68 -2.77 3.91
CA LEU A 369 6.74 -3.75 3.61
C LEU A 369 8.13 -3.23 3.99
N GLN A 370 8.48 -2.01 3.54
CA GLN A 370 9.77 -1.39 3.85
C GLN A 370 9.98 -1.23 5.36
N LYS A 371 8.92 -0.85 6.09
CA LYS A 371 8.97 -0.75 7.56
C LYS A 371 9.17 -2.10 8.23
N MET A 372 8.60 -3.19 7.68
CA MET A 372 8.84 -4.54 8.18
C MET A 372 10.29 -4.97 7.95
N MET A 373 10.83 -4.78 6.74
CA MET A 373 12.20 -5.17 6.38
C MET A 373 13.25 -4.42 7.20
N LYS A 374 13.09 -3.09 7.37
CA LYS A 374 13.99 -2.27 8.20
C LYS A 374 14.08 -2.79 9.63
N ARG A 375 12.99 -3.37 10.14
CA ARG A 375 12.89 -3.87 11.51
C ARG A 375 13.59 -5.21 11.69
N SER A 376 13.47 -6.09 10.70
CA SER A 376 14.18 -7.37 10.63
C SER A 376 15.71 -7.20 10.55
N GLY A 377 16.22 -6.14 9.89
CA GLY A 377 17.64 -5.84 9.84
C GLY A 377 18.23 -5.25 11.14
N SER A 378 17.42 -4.64 12.00
CA SER A 378 17.89 -4.04 13.26
C SER A 378 18.00 -5.02 14.44
N SER A 379 17.54 -6.27 14.28
CA SER A 379 17.67 -7.29 15.31
C SER A 379 19.03 -8.01 15.33
N SER A 380 19.86 -7.84 14.29
CA SER A 380 21.16 -8.53 14.13
C SER A 380 22.39 -7.70 14.51
N THR A 381 22.28 -6.37 14.69
CA THR A 381 23.40 -5.57 15.20
C THR A 381 23.38 -5.56 16.73
N GLY A 382 24.11 -6.51 17.30
CA GLY A 382 24.31 -6.65 18.73
C GLY A 382 25.26 -5.60 19.28
N ASP A 383 24.74 -4.46 19.71
CA ASP A 383 25.43 -3.64 20.72
C ASP A 383 25.25 -4.34 22.07
N SER A 384 26.03 -5.40 22.31
CA SER A 384 26.08 -6.05 23.60
C SER A 384 26.95 -5.19 24.55
N PRO A 385 26.53 -4.91 25.80
CA PRO A 385 27.34 -4.13 26.74
C PRO A 385 28.65 -4.81 27.19
N TRP A 386 28.95 -6.00 26.66
CA TRP A 386 30.08 -6.84 27.05
C TRP A 386 31.29 -6.72 26.11
N GLU A 387 31.22 -5.85 25.10
CA GLU A 387 32.42 -5.41 24.38
C GLU A 387 33.11 -4.31 25.20
N LEU A 388 33.98 -4.77 26.11
CA LEU A 388 35.01 -3.99 26.80
C LEU A 388 36.34 -4.19 26.08
#